data_AF-H8FUY3-F1
#
_entry.id   AF-H8FUY3-F1
#
_cell.length_a   1.000
_cell.length_b   1.000
_cell.length_c   1.000
_cell.angle_alpha   90.00
_cell.angle_beta   90.00
_cell.angle_gamma   90.00
#
_symmetry.space_group_name_H-M   'P 1'
#
loop_
_entity.id
_entity.type
_entity.pdbx_description
1 polymer ?
#
loop_
_entity_poly.entity_id
_entity_poly.type
_entity_poly.pdbx_seq_one_letter_code
_entity_poly.pdbx_strand_id
1 'polypeptide(L)'
;MAANQSVKAGTPPGTTPARSMPGWRDTDVVDIEDVLIWAYRYQQADLAARGSWVRPAKVSSLALLQAEAECSGPVPHVCHPDADWVHAAVLRLSRLQSALVIHHGKMGTRPDWLPGARPVMAALVDGRGNPRRLYDANRHVIGHVVRAAVELGDGVVMVGWDMDVVSACLPLR
;
A
#
# COMPACT_ATOMS: atom_id res chain seq x y z
N MET A 1 -17.97 56.19 2.77
CA MET A 1 -17.02 55.37 2.01
C MET A 1 -16.09 54.68 3.01
N ALA A 2 -16.37 53.43 3.35
CA ALA A 2 -15.58 52.66 4.32
C ALA A 2 -14.59 51.76 3.56
N ALA A 3 -13.31 51.84 3.92
CA ALA A 3 -12.24 51.08 3.30
C ALA A 3 -12.20 49.64 3.87
N ASN A 4 -12.38 48.64 3.00
CA ASN A 4 -12.18 47.24 3.35
C ASN A 4 -10.68 46.94 3.45
N GLN A 5 -10.20 46.62 4.64
CA GLN A 5 -8.85 46.08 4.85
C GLN A 5 -8.87 44.56 4.56
N SER A 6 -8.24 44.16 3.45
CA SER A 6 -7.98 42.75 3.15
C SER A 6 -6.93 42.20 4.10
N VAL A 7 -7.36 41.32 5.01
CA VAL A 7 -6.46 40.51 5.84
C VAL A 7 -5.83 39.45 4.96
N LYS A 8 -4.54 39.59 4.66
CA LYS A 8 -3.72 38.58 3.98
C LYS A 8 -3.51 37.42 4.96
N ALA A 9 -4.17 36.29 4.72
CA ALA A 9 -3.90 35.05 5.45
C ALA A 9 -2.43 34.64 5.22
N GLY A 10 -1.59 34.85 6.23
CA GLY A 10 -0.23 34.36 6.23
C GLY A 10 -0.23 32.84 6.30
N THR A 11 0.40 32.19 5.32
CA THR A 11 0.64 30.75 5.36
C THR A 11 1.45 30.43 6.63
N PRO A 12 0.98 29.51 7.49
CA PRO A 12 1.71 29.18 8.72
C PRO A 12 3.09 28.60 8.37
N PRO A 13 4.18 29.15 8.95
CA PRO A 13 5.52 28.61 8.77
C PRO A 13 5.64 27.31 9.58
N GLY A 14 5.83 26.18 8.89
CA GLY A 14 6.20 24.92 9.57
C GLY A 14 5.59 23.64 9.00
N THR A 15 4.59 23.72 8.11
CA THR A 15 4.08 22.52 7.44
C THR A 15 5.02 22.17 6.29
N THR A 16 6.03 21.34 6.53
CA THR A 16 6.72 20.65 5.43
C THR A 16 5.64 19.87 4.68
N PRO A 17 5.32 20.21 3.42
CA PRO A 17 4.28 19.50 2.69
C PRO A 17 4.67 18.02 2.66
N ALA A 18 3.71 17.15 3.02
CA ALA A 18 3.87 15.72 2.87
C ALA A 18 4.43 15.47 1.47
N ARG A 19 5.59 14.83 1.39
CA ARG A 19 6.35 14.72 0.15
C ARG A 19 5.48 14.01 -0.88
N SER A 20 4.94 14.78 -1.82
CA SER A 20 4.17 14.27 -2.95
C SER A 20 5.01 13.20 -3.64
N MET A 21 4.37 12.12 -4.11
CA MET A 21 5.08 11.09 -4.86
C MET A 21 5.84 11.73 -6.04
N PRO A 22 7.15 11.46 -6.20
CA PRO A 22 7.93 12.10 -7.25
C PRO A 22 7.56 11.53 -8.63
N GLY A 23 6.90 12.36 -9.46
CA GLY A 23 6.92 12.22 -10.92
C GLY A 23 5.95 11.21 -11.54
N TRP A 24 4.98 10.68 -10.81
CA TRP A 24 3.99 9.74 -11.36
C TRP A 24 2.93 10.49 -12.17
N ARG A 25 2.73 10.10 -13.44
CA ARG A 25 1.60 10.57 -14.25
C ARG A 25 0.43 9.58 -14.06
N ASP A 26 -0.80 10.07 -14.16
CA ASP A 26 -2.03 9.28 -13.97
C ASP A 26 -2.17 8.04 -14.90
N THR A 27 -1.29 7.89 -15.90
CA THR A 27 -1.31 6.79 -16.88
C THR A 27 -0.20 5.76 -16.69
N ASP A 28 0.73 5.95 -15.76
CA ASP A 28 1.88 5.06 -15.65
C ASP A 28 1.54 3.85 -14.78
N VAL A 29 1.91 2.65 -15.25
CA VAL A 29 1.81 1.43 -14.45
C VAL A 29 2.81 1.55 -13.31
N VAL A 30 2.27 1.77 -12.13
CA VAL A 30 3.02 1.90 -10.89
C VAL A 30 3.44 0.52 -10.40
N ASP A 31 4.73 0.37 -10.10
CA ASP A 31 5.24 -0.78 -9.38
C ASP A 31 4.73 -0.74 -7.92
N ILE A 32 4.11 -1.83 -7.45
CA ILE A 32 3.56 -1.91 -6.08
C ILE A 32 4.69 -1.83 -5.05
N GLU A 33 5.89 -2.29 -5.39
CA GLU A 33 7.09 -2.15 -4.58
C GLU A 33 7.40 -0.66 -4.31
N ASP A 34 7.33 0.20 -5.32
CA ASP A 34 7.59 1.63 -5.14
C ASP A 34 6.55 2.30 -4.25
N VAL A 35 5.28 1.87 -4.33
CA VAL A 35 4.21 2.32 -3.41
C VAL A 35 4.56 1.95 -1.97
N LEU A 36 4.98 0.70 -1.74
CA LEU A 36 5.31 0.19 -0.41
C LEU A 36 6.54 0.88 0.17
N ILE A 37 7.56 1.11 -0.66
CA ILE A 37 8.77 1.84 -0.27
C ILE A 37 8.41 3.29 0.07
N TRP A 38 7.63 3.96 -0.78
CA TRP A 38 7.13 5.30 -0.50
C TRP A 38 6.37 5.36 0.84
N ALA A 39 5.41 4.47 1.05
CA ALA A 39 4.56 4.47 2.24
C ALA A 39 5.36 4.20 3.53
N TYR A 40 6.26 3.21 3.53
CA TYR A 40 6.92 2.78 4.77
C TYR A 40 8.29 3.43 5.01
N ARG A 41 9.08 3.67 3.95
CA ARG A 41 10.41 4.26 4.09
C ARG A 41 10.36 5.78 4.15
N TYR A 42 9.53 6.41 3.31
CA TYR A 42 9.48 7.87 3.21
C TYR A 42 8.36 8.48 4.04
N GLN A 43 7.14 7.93 3.99
CA GLN A 43 6.00 8.44 4.76
C GLN A 43 5.92 7.87 6.19
N GLN A 44 6.70 6.83 6.48
CA GLN A 44 6.75 6.16 7.78
C GLN A 44 5.35 5.81 8.32
N ALA A 45 4.48 5.28 7.45
CA ALA A 45 3.06 5.07 7.75
C ALA A 45 2.82 4.24 9.03
N ASP A 46 3.71 3.28 9.34
CA ASP A 46 3.60 2.49 10.55
C ASP A 46 3.92 3.28 11.83
N LEU A 47 4.81 4.28 11.77
CA LEU A 47 5.10 5.17 12.89
C LEU A 47 3.97 6.17 13.09
N ALA A 48 3.39 6.69 12.00
CA ALA A 48 2.23 7.57 12.07
C ALA A 48 1.03 6.87 12.72
N ALA A 49 0.78 5.60 12.37
CA ALA A 49 -0.25 4.79 13.00
C ALA A 49 0.01 4.55 14.51
N ARG A 50 1.28 4.43 14.92
CA ARG A 50 1.68 4.30 16.34
C ARG A 50 1.62 5.62 17.11
N GLY A 51 1.78 6.76 16.45
CA GLY A 51 1.60 8.09 17.04
C GLY A 51 0.12 8.44 17.29
N SER A 52 -0.78 7.82 16.53
CA SER A 52 -2.24 7.93 16.70
C SER A 52 -2.78 7.04 17.84
N TRP A 53 -2.09 7.02 18.98
CA TRP A 53 -2.67 6.54 20.25
C TRP A 53 -3.33 7.68 21.03
N VAL A 54 -3.79 8.71 20.33
CA VAL A 54 -4.85 9.55 20.89
C VAL A 54 -6.08 8.65 20.91
N ARG A 55 -6.31 7.97 22.05
CA ARG A 55 -7.61 7.39 22.39
C ARG A 55 -8.69 8.36 21.89
N PRO A 56 -9.76 7.92 21.21
CA PRO A 56 -10.86 8.81 20.89
C PRO A 56 -11.44 9.30 22.22
N ALA A 57 -10.92 10.42 22.71
CA ALA A 57 -11.58 11.20 23.73
C ALA A 57 -12.89 11.56 23.06
N LYS A 58 -14.00 11.05 23.63
CA LYS A 58 -15.35 11.39 23.23
C LYS A 58 -15.36 12.87 22.89
N VAL A 59 -15.56 13.18 21.61
CA VAL A 59 -15.61 14.53 21.08
C VAL A 59 -16.74 15.23 21.83
N SER A 60 -16.36 15.93 22.88
CA SER A 60 -17.17 16.90 23.59
C SER A 60 -16.59 18.23 23.13
N SER A 61 -17.46 18.98 22.48
CA SER A 61 -17.22 20.16 21.67
C SER A 61 -16.74 21.38 22.48
N LEU A 62 -15.65 21.28 23.22
CA LEU A 62 -15.16 22.35 24.08
C LEU A 62 -13.66 22.61 23.93
N ALA A 63 -13.39 23.88 23.57
CA ALA A 63 -12.14 24.65 23.68
C ALA A 63 -11.04 24.25 22.65
N LEU A 64 -10.69 25.05 21.63
CA LEU A 64 -10.64 26.51 21.54
C LEU A 64 -9.80 27.22 22.62
N LEU A 65 -8.77 26.53 23.12
CA LEU A 65 -7.63 27.12 23.85
C LEU A 65 -6.39 26.41 23.30
N GLN A 66 -5.60 27.01 22.40
CA GLN A 66 -4.51 27.95 22.74
C GLN A 66 -3.75 27.58 24.02
N ALA A 67 -3.45 26.29 24.20
CA ALA A 67 -2.31 25.89 25.01
C ALA A 67 -1.06 25.93 24.13
N GLU A 68 -0.32 27.04 24.21
CA GLU A 68 1.13 27.10 23.96
C GLU A 68 1.86 26.23 24.99
N ALA A 69 1.50 24.95 25.03
CA ALA A 69 2.29 23.98 25.74
C ALA A 69 3.49 23.70 24.85
N GLU A 70 4.66 24.16 25.30
CA GLU A 70 5.98 23.67 24.91
C GLU A 70 6.11 22.17 25.27
N CYS A 71 5.19 21.35 24.77
CA CYS A 71 5.39 19.92 24.71
C CYS A 71 6.39 19.70 23.58
N SER A 72 7.67 19.67 23.95
CA SER A 72 8.72 18.94 23.23
C SER A 72 8.40 17.43 23.27
N GLY A 73 7.22 17.08 22.78
CA GLY A 73 6.83 15.72 22.46
C GLY A 73 7.28 15.42 21.03
N PRO A 74 7.40 14.14 20.67
CA PRO A 74 7.66 13.76 19.29
C PRO A 74 6.62 14.43 18.40
N VAL A 75 7.10 15.27 17.48
CA VAL A 75 6.25 15.97 16.51
C VAL A 75 5.39 14.89 15.82
N PRO A 76 4.06 15.00 15.85
CA PRO A 76 3.21 14.01 15.20
C PRO A 76 3.61 13.93 13.74
N HIS A 77 4.10 12.77 13.31
CA HIS A 77 4.46 12.54 11.93
C HIS A 77 3.17 12.61 11.10
N VAL A 78 3.01 13.71 10.37
CA VAL A 78 1.90 13.89 9.43
C VAL A 78 2.20 13.00 8.22
N CYS A 79 1.53 11.86 8.15
CA CYS A 79 1.59 10.93 7.02
C CYS A 79 0.63 11.37 5.92
N HIS A 80 0.98 11.11 4.66
CA HIS A 80 0.05 11.31 3.56
C HIS A 80 -1.18 10.39 3.71
N PRO A 81 -2.41 10.85 3.42
CA PRO A 81 -3.61 10.02 3.55
C PRO A 81 -3.53 8.71 2.75
N ASP A 82 -2.96 8.74 1.54
CA ASP A 82 -2.80 7.54 0.72
C ASP A 82 -1.84 6.52 1.35
N ALA A 83 -0.81 6.98 2.07
CA ALA A 83 0.09 6.08 2.78
C ALA A 83 -0.63 5.39 3.96
N ASP A 84 -1.57 6.09 4.61
CA ASP A 84 -2.44 5.50 5.63
C ASP A 84 -3.39 4.45 5.03
N TRP A 85 -3.95 4.71 3.84
CA TRP A 85 -4.74 3.70 3.10
C TRP A 85 -3.93 2.46 2.74
N VAL A 86 -2.69 2.63 2.26
CA VAL A 86 -1.77 1.52 2.00
C VAL A 86 -1.51 0.74 3.29
N HIS A 87 -1.27 1.44 4.40
CA HIS A 87 -1.05 0.79 5.70
C HIS A 87 -2.28 -0.02 6.14
N ALA A 88 -3.48 0.56 6.07
CA ALA A 88 -4.73 -0.11 6.39
C ALA A 88 -4.97 -1.35 5.52
N ALA A 89 -4.63 -1.30 4.22
CA ALA A 89 -4.72 -2.45 3.33
C ALA A 89 -3.74 -3.58 3.73
N VAL A 90 -2.49 -3.23 4.06
CA VAL A 90 -1.48 -4.21 4.52
C VAL A 90 -1.89 -4.86 5.84
N LEU A 91 -2.53 -4.12 6.75
CA LEU A 91 -3.02 -4.67 8.02
C LEU A 91 -4.17 -5.68 7.88
N ARG A 92 -4.81 -5.79 6.69
CA ARG A 92 -5.80 -6.83 6.42
C ARG A 92 -5.19 -8.20 6.13
N LEU A 93 -3.87 -8.26 5.88
CA LEU A 93 -3.14 -9.50 5.70
C LEU A 93 -2.96 -10.24 7.02
N SER A 94 -2.50 -11.49 6.99
CA SER A 94 -2.11 -12.18 8.21
C SER A 94 -1.00 -11.43 8.93
N ARG A 95 -0.87 -11.63 10.25
CA ARG A 95 0.14 -10.93 11.06
C ARG A 95 1.57 -11.13 10.54
N LEU A 96 1.88 -12.34 10.06
CA LEU A 96 3.20 -12.65 9.51
C LEU A 96 3.41 -11.95 8.16
N GLN A 97 2.41 -11.97 7.28
CA GLN A 97 2.46 -11.34 5.96
C GLN A 97 2.61 -9.82 6.07
N SER A 98 1.81 -9.18 6.91
CA SER A 98 1.90 -7.73 7.14
C SER A 98 3.27 -7.34 7.70
N ALA A 99 3.80 -8.10 8.67
CA ALA A 99 5.14 -7.86 9.21
C ALA A 99 6.24 -7.94 8.14
N LEU A 100 6.17 -8.94 7.25
CA LEU A 100 7.12 -9.09 6.13
C LEU A 100 7.02 -7.93 5.14
N VAL A 101 5.80 -7.58 4.70
CA VAL A 101 5.57 -6.48 3.76
C VAL A 101 6.10 -5.16 4.33
N ILE A 102 5.80 -4.87 5.61
CA ILE A 102 6.29 -3.66 6.29
C ILE A 102 7.82 -3.68 6.37
N HIS A 103 8.43 -4.82 6.72
CA HIS A 103 9.88 -4.96 6.80
C HIS A 103 10.56 -4.66 5.46
N HIS A 104 10.06 -5.25 4.36
CA HIS A 104 10.60 -5.03 3.01
C HIS A 104 10.38 -3.61 2.52
N GLY A 105 9.19 -3.04 2.72
CA GLY A 105 8.90 -1.64 2.38
C GLY A 105 9.86 -0.66 3.09
N LYS A 106 10.20 -0.91 4.35
CA LYS A 106 11.19 -0.12 5.09
C LYS A 106 12.61 -0.27 4.56
N MET A 107 13.03 -1.51 4.28
CA MET A 107 14.38 -1.80 3.79
C MET A 107 14.56 -1.32 2.34
N GLY A 108 13.48 -1.12 1.60
CA GLY A 108 13.55 -0.93 0.16
C GLY A 108 14.12 -2.14 -0.56
N THR A 109 14.00 -3.32 0.06
CA THR A 109 14.46 -4.57 -0.53
C THR A 109 13.29 -5.27 -1.17
N ARG A 110 13.51 -5.82 -2.36
CA ARG A 110 12.60 -6.79 -2.93
C ARG A 110 12.81 -8.09 -2.15
N PRO A 111 11.74 -8.76 -1.70
CA PRO A 111 11.90 -10.02 -1.00
C PRO A 111 12.45 -11.05 -2.02
N ASP A 112 13.72 -11.45 -1.86
CA ASP A 112 14.50 -12.31 -2.77
C ASP A 112 14.09 -13.79 -2.76
N TRP A 113 12.93 -14.12 -2.20
CA TRP A 113 12.49 -15.51 -2.06
C TRP A 113 12.19 -16.18 -3.41
N LEU A 114 12.17 -15.41 -4.51
CA LEU A 114 12.13 -15.92 -5.88
C LEU A 114 13.00 -15.08 -6.84
N PRO A 115 14.32 -15.32 -6.93
CA PRO A 115 15.19 -14.59 -7.84
C PRO A 115 14.74 -14.81 -9.30
N GLY A 116 14.58 -13.71 -10.05
CA GLY A 116 14.10 -13.75 -11.44
C GLY A 116 12.60 -13.91 -11.60
N ALA A 117 11.83 -13.95 -10.50
CA ALA A 117 10.39 -14.02 -10.61
C ALA A 117 9.76 -12.71 -11.08
N ARG A 118 8.81 -12.81 -12.01
CA ARG A 118 8.03 -11.69 -12.53
C ARG A 118 6.53 -12.00 -12.46
N PRO A 119 5.69 -11.01 -12.11
CA PRO A 119 4.25 -11.17 -12.20
C PRO A 119 3.87 -11.33 -13.68
N VAL A 120 3.08 -12.34 -14.00
CA VAL A 120 2.56 -12.58 -15.35
C VAL A 120 1.07 -12.87 -15.30
N MET A 121 0.39 -12.60 -16.41
CA MET A 121 -0.99 -13.03 -16.59
C MET A 121 -1.00 -14.41 -17.23
N ALA A 122 -1.47 -15.41 -16.49
CA ALA A 122 -1.57 -16.79 -16.98
C ALA A 122 -3.02 -17.14 -17.29
N ALA A 123 -3.25 -17.90 -18.36
CA ALA A 123 -4.57 -18.46 -18.64
C ALA A 123 -4.98 -19.44 -17.52
N LEU A 124 -6.21 -19.32 -17.05
CA LEU A 124 -6.79 -20.32 -16.16
C LEU A 124 -7.02 -21.59 -16.97
N VAL A 125 -6.37 -22.68 -16.60
CA VAL A 125 -6.53 -23.99 -17.25
C VAL A 125 -7.65 -24.80 -16.58
N ASP A 126 -8.37 -25.59 -17.37
CA ASP A 126 -9.35 -26.57 -16.90
C ASP A 126 -8.66 -27.84 -16.35
N GLY A 127 -9.44 -28.78 -15.83
CA GLY A 127 -8.91 -30.07 -15.32
C GLY A 127 -8.28 -30.98 -16.38
N ARG A 128 -8.34 -30.58 -17.67
CA ARG A 128 -7.70 -31.27 -18.80
C ARG A 128 -6.47 -30.50 -19.33
N GLY A 129 -6.10 -29.40 -18.68
CA GLY A 129 -4.97 -28.56 -19.09
C GLY A 129 -5.27 -27.57 -20.22
N ASN A 130 -6.52 -27.42 -20.65
CA ASN A 130 -6.88 -26.47 -21.70
C ASN A 130 -7.22 -25.09 -21.11
N PRO A 131 -6.85 -23.98 -21.79
CA PRO A 131 -7.28 -22.65 -21.39
C PRO A 131 -8.81 -22.52 -21.30
N ARG A 132 -9.30 -22.03 -20.17
CA ARG A 132 -10.73 -21.82 -19.93
C ARG A 132 -11.22 -20.65 -20.78
N ARG A 133 -12.09 -20.95 -21.73
CA ARG A 133 -12.67 -19.98 -22.66
C ARG A 133 -13.71 -19.11 -21.97
N LEU A 134 -13.73 -17.83 -22.32
CA LEU A 134 -14.77 -16.87 -21.98
C LEU A 134 -15.77 -16.83 -23.15
N TYR A 135 -17.06 -16.96 -22.87
CA TYR A 135 -18.12 -16.99 -23.87
C TYR A 135 -19.04 -15.77 -23.72
N ASP A 136 -19.51 -15.23 -24.84
CA ASP A 136 -20.59 -14.23 -24.86
C ASP A 136 -21.98 -14.89 -24.68
N ALA A 137 -23.04 -14.07 -24.69
CA ALA A 137 -24.43 -14.53 -24.60
C ALA A 137 -24.84 -15.47 -25.76
N ASN A 138 -24.16 -15.35 -26.90
CA ASN A 138 -24.40 -16.15 -28.11
C ASN A 138 -23.50 -17.40 -28.19
N ARG A 139 -22.73 -17.71 -27.12
CA ARG A 139 -21.77 -18.81 -27.04
C ARG A 139 -20.60 -18.69 -28.03
N HIS A 140 -20.27 -17.49 -28.49
CA HIS A 140 -19.00 -17.25 -29.18
C HIS A 140 -17.86 -17.09 -28.19
N VAL A 141 -16.68 -17.59 -28.56
CA VAL A 141 -15.47 -17.42 -27.75
C VAL A 141 -14.98 -15.99 -27.92
N ILE A 142 -15.01 -15.22 -26.84
CA ILE A 142 -14.53 -13.83 -26.81
C ILE A 142 -13.12 -13.70 -26.22
N GLY A 143 -12.62 -14.76 -25.58
CA GLY A 143 -11.28 -14.77 -25.01
C GLY A 143 -11.04 -15.95 -24.07
N HIS A 144 -10.06 -15.80 -23.19
CA HIS A 144 -9.74 -16.76 -22.13
C HIS A 144 -9.79 -16.08 -20.77
N VAL A 145 -10.17 -16.83 -19.76
CA VAL A 145 -10.09 -16.39 -18.36
C VAL A 145 -8.61 -16.34 -17.99
N VAL A 146 -8.14 -15.18 -17.52
CA VAL A 146 -6.76 -14.98 -17.06
C VAL A 146 -6.74 -14.77 -15.56
N ARG A 147 -5.62 -15.12 -14.91
CA ARG A 147 -5.35 -14.85 -13.50
C ARG A 147 -3.92 -14.35 -13.31
N ALA A 148 -3.72 -13.60 -12.24
CA ALA A 148 -2.38 -13.24 -11.80
C ALA A 148 -1.60 -14.52 -11.43
N ALA A 149 -0.36 -14.56 -11.90
CA ALA A 149 0.58 -15.66 -11.72
C ALA A 149 1.98 -15.09 -11.51
N VAL A 150 2.90 -15.94 -11.11
CA VAL A 150 4.31 -15.58 -10.97
C VAL A 150 5.13 -16.53 -11.82
N GLU A 151 5.79 -16.00 -12.84
CA GLU A 151 6.78 -16.75 -13.63
C GLU A 151 8.11 -16.66 -12.90
N LEU A 152 8.69 -17.80 -12.55
CA LEU A 152 10.00 -17.93 -11.93
C LEU A 152 11.12 -17.74 -12.95
N GLY A 153 12.36 -17.52 -12.49
CA GLY A 153 13.51 -17.32 -13.38
C GLY A 153 13.86 -18.51 -14.28
N ASP A 154 13.30 -19.69 -14.02
CA ASP A 154 13.40 -20.91 -14.84
C ASP A 154 12.25 -21.06 -15.85
N GLY A 155 11.32 -20.10 -15.92
CA GLY A 155 10.14 -20.11 -16.80
C GLY A 155 8.93 -20.85 -16.21
N VAL A 156 9.01 -21.37 -14.99
CA VAL A 156 7.88 -22.03 -14.33
C VAL A 156 6.85 -20.99 -13.91
N VAL A 157 5.60 -21.14 -14.34
CA VAL A 157 4.50 -20.24 -13.97
C VAL A 157 3.73 -20.83 -12.78
N MET A 158 3.93 -20.23 -11.61
CA MET A 158 3.18 -20.55 -10.40
C MET A 158 1.83 -19.84 -10.40
N VAL A 159 0.77 -20.61 -10.25
CA VAL A 159 -0.61 -20.12 -10.36
C VAL A 159 -1.46 -20.60 -9.20
N GLY A 160 -2.27 -19.72 -8.61
CA GLY A 160 -3.03 -20.04 -7.41
C GLY A 160 -2.15 -19.98 -6.18
N TRP A 161 -1.74 -18.76 -5.83
CA TRP A 161 -1.02 -18.44 -4.61
C TRP A 161 -1.96 -18.52 -3.41
N ASP A 162 -2.43 -19.73 -3.11
CA ASP A 162 -3.08 -20.01 -1.84
C ASP A 162 -1.95 -20.35 -0.86
N MET A 163 -1.66 -19.42 0.06
CA MET A 163 -0.51 -19.53 0.98
C MET A 163 -0.64 -20.71 1.94
N ASP A 164 -1.83 -21.31 2.06
CA ASP A 164 -2.06 -22.55 2.80
C ASP A 164 -1.28 -23.73 2.19
N VAL A 165 -1.02 -23.72 0.87
CA VAL A 165 -0.25 -24.77 0.18
C VAL A 165 1.26 -24.58 0.36
N VAL A 166 1.74 -23.34 0.48
CA VAL A 166 3.18 -23.07 0.65
C VAL A 166 3.69 -23.58 2.01
N SER A 167 2.83 -23.59 3.03
CA SER A 167 3.17 -24.17 4.34
C SER A 167 3.37 -25.70 4.29
N ALA A 168 2.87 -26.40 3.26
CA ALA A 168 3.06 -27.84 3.09
C ALA A 168 4.35 -28.18 2.32
N CYS A 169 4.93 -27.23 1.59
CA CYS A 169 6.08 -27.46 0.71
C CYS A 169 7.42 -26.97 1.26
N LEU A 170 7.44 -26.25 2.39
CA LEU A 170 8.68 -25.91 3.07
C LEU A 170 9.09 -27.04 4.03
N PRO A 171 10.26 -27.69 3.83
CA PRO A 171 10.79 -28.56 4.85
C PRO A 171 11.07 -27.70 6.09
N LEU A 172 10.34 -27.95 7.17
CA LEU A 172 10.68 -27.47 8.51
C LEU A 172 12.11 -27.96 8.80
N ARG A 173 13.08 -27.05 8.72
CA ARG A 173 14.44 -27.24 9.24
C ARG A 173 14.52 -26.66 10.64
#